data_AF-A0A0F0I2P3-F1
#
_entry.id   AF-A0A0F0I2P3-F1
#
_cell.length_a   1.000
_cell.length_b   1.000
_cell.length_c   1.000
_cell.angle_alpha   90.00
_cell.angle_beta   90.00
_cell.angle_gamma   90.00
#
_symmetry.space_group_name_H-M   'P 1'
#
loop_
_entity.id
_entity.type
_entity.pdbx_description
1 polymer ?
#
loop_
_entity_poly.entity_id
_entity_poly.type
_entity_poly.pdbx_seq_one_letter_code
_entity_poly.pdbx_strand_id
1 'polypeptide(L)'
;MTRMPFFYFQPLRRSLHTDGTTYRRESIPFIETPIDGNHGTRLHRHFDATPVELFFDLFFVANLSTFTATHEIHNVEALWAYIGFLGVIWFTWLQVTLFDIRFARDSVFERICKAIQLAAMVGFASAGTRFTTRVKDENVWAFQSLSLFLGGSRILLALQYTVNNVVFIRKRMKPAAKGVSIIAATLFVSSLIYLGMFYIFGVQDGIRSYIWTVWFALFGLEMWVIMGISCVTPGIGLQDTHLNVRMGLLTLIIIGEGVISVTRIVNRTVRPGGWTKWSFVHILGVTTNVVWGLEDSIYPYYDLSPRGILGKYSQQLWAQLHFPFHVALVLLLEGSQILALTLDITLKLTYLEETIMFACEEPRPRPEIAIGLLRNTIEDMEINYSRGAIKEKMAIDAILEDLPNHPLCPGEKVIAFFVTNDRLNDLVGNVTAALFSSMGIIPSEETNIGQLTSSQLLRMYMELLGFVYIYFFVVASLVMFLFAAFAILARRHNFCTSIGITTRIILGVLLVSLVSFVGKFALAYEFMTSPTILYAFTFVLLTVSGVDRLLDLYESRRETNVNLADAGKRSQSDTS
;
A
#
# COMPACT_ATOMS: atom_id res chain seq x y z
N MET A 1 39.12 7.91 -2.00
CA MET A 1 38.78 8.29 -0.61
C MET A 1 38.56 9.79 -0.59
N THR A 2 37.32 10.22 -0.83
CA THR A 2 36.94 11.64 -0.89
C THR A 2 35.47 11.71 -0.46
N ARG A 3 35.26 12.24 0.75
CA ARG A 3 33.94 12.39 1.39
C ARG A 3 33.14 13.48 0.66
N MET A 4 31.93 13.15 0.21
CA MET A 4 30.89 14.14 -0.10
C MET A 4 30.23 14.57 1.21
N PRO A 5 29.99 15.87 1.46
CA PRO A 5 29.17 16.32 2.56
C PRO A 5 27.68 16.26 2.19
N PHE A 6 26.95 15.49 3.00
CA PHE A 6 25.51 15.45 3.16
C PHE A 6 24.97 16.83 3.62
N PHE A 7 23.83 17.24 3.06
CA PHE A 7 22.94 18.34 3.48
C PHE A 7 23.57 19.71 3.77
N TYR A 8 23.57 20.58 2.78
CA TYR A 8 23.65 22.03 2.99
C TYR A 8 22.26 22.64 2.73
N PHE A 9 21.51 22.90 3.82
CA PHE A 9 20.33 23.77 3.78
C PHE A 9 20.83 25.20 3.58
N GLN A 10 20.66 25.75 2.39
CA GLN A 10 20.92 27.16 2.11
C GLN A 10 19.74 27.98 2.64
N PRO A 11 19.92 28.88 3.63
CA PRO A 11 18.85 29.77 4.03
C PRO A 11 18.67 30.81 2.93
N LEU A 12 17.49 30.87 2.31
CA LEU A 12 17.13 31.94 1.40
C LEU A 12 17.18 33.27 2.17
N ARG A 13 18.26 34.03 1.96
CA ARG A 13 18.44 35.40 2.42
C ARG A 13 17.42 36.28 1.71
N ARG A 14 16.26 36.47 2.32
CA ARG A 14 15.25 37.44 1.91
C ARG A 14 15.89 38.84 2.01
N SER A 15 16.14 39.49 0.88
CA SER A 15 16.52 40.91 0.87
C SER A 15 15.33 41.70 1.40
N LEU A 16 15.41 42.14 2.65
CA LEU A 16 14.50 43.14 3.20
C LEU A 16 14.69 44.44 2.40
N HIS A 17 13.78 44.70 1.47
CA HIS A 17 13.41 46.08 1.18
C HIS A 17 12.58 46.55 2.36
N THR A 18 13.16 47.41 3.19
CA THR A 18 12.47 48.12 4.26
C THR A 18 11.53 49.13 3.63
N ASP A 19 10.25 48.80 3.55
CA ASP A 19 9.19 49.79 3.56
C ASP A 19 8.41 49.67 4.86
N GLY A 20 8.36 50.77 5.60
CA GLY A 20 7.81 50.83 6.93
C GLY A 20 6.29 50.74 6.91
N THR A 21 5.75 49.61 7.34
CA THR A 21 4.37 49.51 7.84
C THR A 21 4.32 48.56 9.04
N THR A 22 4.08 49.13 10.21
CA THR A 22 3.34 48.57 11.35
C THR A 22 3.29 47.04 11.46
N TYR A 23 3.99 46.50 12.47
CA TYR A 23 3.78 45.15 13.01
C TYR A 23 2.33 45.02 13.52
N ARG A 24 1.39 44.72 12.62
CA ARG A 24 0.04 44.29 12.97
C ARG A 24 0.21 42.85 13.45
N ARG A 25 -0.14 42.58 14.71
CA ARG A 25 -0.38 41.21 15.19
C ARG A 25 -1.41 40.61 14.22
N GLU A 26 -0.98 39.70 13.34
CA GLU A 26 -1.87 39.03 12.40
C GLU A 26 -2.79 38.11 13.20
N SER A 27 -3.92 38.67 13.66
CA SER A 27 -5.03 37.88 14.19
C SER A 27 -5.56 37.02 13.06
N ILE A 28 -5.62 35.71 13.28
CA ILE A 28 -6.15 34.77 12.29
C ILE A 28 -7.61 35.18 11.96
N PRO A 29 -7.93 35.44 10.68
CA PRO A 29 -9.27 35.84 10.27
C PRO A 29 -10.29 34.72 10.52
N PHE A 30 -11.53 35.08 10.82
CA PHE A 30 -12.60 34.10 11.07
C PHE A 30 -12.92 33.29 9.80
N ILE A 31 -12.99 33.98 8.64
CA ILE A 31 -13.12 33.40 7.30
C ILE A 31 -12.24 34.23 6.37
N GLU A 32 -11.27 33.60 5.72
CA GLU A 32 -10.35 34.25 4.79
C GLU A 32 -10.79 34.08 3.33
N THR A 33 -10.56 35.08 2.48
CA THR A 33 -10.98 35.02 1.07
C THR A 33 -10.09 34.07 0.25
N PRO A 34 -10.66 33.12 -0.51
CA PRO A 34 -9.88 32.27 -1.39
C PRO A 34 -9.51 32.94 -2.74
N ILE A 35 -9.93 34.20 -2.96
CA ILE A 35 -9.75 34.94 -4.21
C ILE A 35 -8.53 35.87 -4.10
N ASP A 36 -7.67 35.86 -5.12
CA ASP A 36 -6.47 36.69 -5.20
C ASP A 36 -6.82 38.19 -5.25
N GLY A 37 -6.17 38.98 -4.39
CA GLY A 37 -6.43 40.41 -4.20
C GLY A 37 -6.01 41.28 -5.39
N ASN A 38 -5.06 40.83 -6.22
CA ASN A 38 -4.52 41.67 -7.30
C ASN A 38 -5.45 41.77 -8.53
N HIS A 39 -6.31 40.77 -8.76
CA HIS A 39 -7.16 40.71 -9.96
C HIS A 39 -8.62 40.28 -9.72
N GLY A 40 -9.01 39.86 -8.50
CA GLY A 40 -10.41 39.60 -8.10
C GLY A 40 -11.17 38.55 -8.92
N THR A 41 -10.50 37.86 -9.84
CA THR A 41 -11.08 36.97 -10.87
C THR A 41 -10.44 35.58 -10.89
N ARG A 42 -9.50 35.31 -9.98
CA ARG A 42 -8.76 34.04 -9.88
C ARG A 42 -8.64 33.61 -8.42
N LEU A 43 -8.62 32.29 -8.19
CA LEU A 43 -8.33 31.70 -6.89
C LEU A 43 -6.86 31.90 -6.53
N HIS A 44 -6.59 32.10 -5.24
CA HIS A 44 -5.25 32.29 -4.73
C HIS A 44 -4.43 30.99 -4.87
N ARG A 45 -3.18 31.09 -5.30
CA ARG A 45 -2.36 29.93 -5.68
C ARG A 45 -1.40 29.53 -4.57
N HIS A 46 -1.34 28.24 -4.26
CA HIS A 46 -0.27 27.64 -3.48
C HIS A 46 0.45 26.65 -4.40
N PHE A 47 1.78 26.73 -4.43
CA PHE A 47 2.61 25.81 -5.21
C PHE A 47 3.00 24.57 -4.38
N ASP A 48 2.99 24.69 -3.05
CA ASP A 48 3.36 23.63 -2.11
C ASP A 48 2.20 23.27 -1.17
N ALA A 49 2.21 22.02 -0.69
CA ALA A 49 1.25 21.52 0.28
C ALA A 49 1.44 22.20 1.65
N THR A 50 0.33 22.55 2.30
CA THR A 50 0.40 23.13 3.64
C THR A 50 0.67 22.03 4.69
N PRO A 51 1.31 22.35 5.84
CA PRO A 51 1.55 21.34 6.88
C PRO A 51 0.28 20.66 7.40
N VAL A 52 -0.86 21.37 7.39
CA VAL A 52 -2.17 20.83 7.80
C VAL A 52 -2.72 19.82 6.79
N GLU A 53 -2.51 20.05 5.49
CA GLU A 53 -2.85 19.10 4.44
C GLU A 53 -2.01 17.82 4.58
N LEU A 54 -0.69 17.96 4.79
CA LEU A 54 0.20 16.82 5.02
C LEU A 54 -0.18 16.04 6.29
N PHE A 55 -0.59 16.74 7.34
CA PHE A 55 -1.07 16.10 8.57
C PHE A 55 -2.33 15.27 8.35
N PHE A 56 -3.24 15.71 7.48
CA PHE A 56 -4.39 14.92 7.09
C PHE A 56 -4.00 13.66 6.29
N ASP A 57 -3.00 13.78 5.40
CA ASP A 57 -2.46 12.65 4.63
C ASP A 57 -1.83 11.58 5.55
N LEU A 58 -1.23 11.99 6.68
CA LEU A 58 -0.72 11.07 7.70
C LEU A 58 -1.84 10.27 8.40
N PHE A 59 -3.01 10.87 8.65
CA PHE A 59 -4.15 10.14 9.21
C PHE A 59 -4.70 9.09 8.25
N PHE A 60 -4.64 9.36 6.94
CA PHE A 60 -4.97 8.36 5.93
C PHE A 60 -4.06 7.12 6.06
N VAL A 61 -2.74 7.32 6.18
CA VAL A 61 -1.81 6.17 6.29
C VAL A 61 -1.91 5.47 7.65
N ALA A 62 -2.23 6.20 8.72
CA ALA A 62 -2.47 5.60 10.03
C ALA A 62 -3.69 4.67 10.04
N ASN A 63 -4.75 5.05 9.32
CA ASN A 63 -5.91 4.19 9.07
C ASN A 63 -5.50 2.90 8.33
N LEU A 64 -4.74 3.06 7.25
CA LEU A 64 -4.24 1.93 6.46
C LEU A 64 -3.38 0.98 7.30
N SER A 65 -2.44 1.52 8.10
CA SER A 65 -1.58 0.71 8.95
C SER A 65 -2.37 -0.02 10.06
N THR A 66 -3.41 0.60 10.61
CA THR A 66 -4.25 -0.05 11.63
C THR A 66 -5.06 -1.19 11.02
N PHE A 67 -5.61 -0.97 9.83
CA PHE A 67 -6.34 -2.01 9.09
C PHE A 67 -5.43 -3.18 8.73
N THR A 68 -4.25 -2.89 8.18
CA THR A 68 -3.24 -3.89 7.79
C THR A 68 -2.77 -4.73 8.98
N ALA A 69 -2.60 -4.11 10.15
CA ALA A 69 -2.21 -4.84 11.37
C ALA A 69 -3.30 -5.79 11.89
N THR A 70 -4.56 -5.61 11.49
CA THR A 70 -5.71 -6.41 11.96
C THR A 70 -6.22 -7.40 10.92
N HIS A 71 -6.06 -7.11 9.63
CA HIS A 71 -6.53 -7.94 8.51
C HIS A 71 -5.35 -8.44 7.67
N GLU A 72 -4.91 -9.66 7.96
CA GLU A 72 -3.89 -10.33 7.16
C GLU A 72 -4.53 -10.89 5.87
N ILE A 73 -3.88 -10.68 4.72
CA ILE A 73 -4.40 -11.07 3.39
C ILE A 73 -4.12 -12.56 3.16
N HIS A 74 -5.03 -13.41 3.62
CA HIS A 74 -4.90 -14.88 3.50
C HIS A 74 -5.85 -15.49 2.47
N ASN A 75 -6.89 -14.76 2.07
CA ASN A 75 -7.96 -15.24 1.17
C ASN A 75 -8.37 -14.15 0.16
N VAL A 76 -9.01 -14.56 -0.94
CA VAL A 76 -9.62 -13.65 -1.92
C VAL A 76 -10.64 -12.73 -1.25
N GLU A 77 -11.37 -13.23 -0.25
CA GLU A 77 -12.34 -12.44 0.52
C GLU A 77 -11.64 -11.31 1.31
N ALA A 78 -10.57 -11.66 2.04
CA ALA A 78 -9.76 -10.69 2.78
C ALA A 78 -9.09 -9.66 1.85
N LEU A 79 -8.64 -10.09 0.67
CA LEU A 79 -8.09 -9.20 -0.35
C LEU A 79 -9.11 -8.15 -0.81
N TRP A 80 -10.35 -8.56 -1.10
CA TRP A 80 -11.40 -7.61 -1.49
C TRP A 80 -11.84 -6.72 -0.33
N ALA A 81 -11.82 -7.21 0.92
CA ALA A 81 -12.05 -6.37 2.09
C ALA A 81 -10.97 -5.30 2.21
N TYR A 82 -9.71 -5.65 1.96
CA TYR A 82 -8.57 -4.73 1.96
C TYR A 82 -8.70 -3.64 0.89
N ILE A 83 -8.94 -4.03 -0.36
CA ILE A 83 -9.17 -3.09 -1.47
C ILE A 83 -10.39 -2.19 -1.18
N GLY A 84 -11.44 -2.77 -0.58
CA GLY A 84 -12.64 -2.05 -0.20
C GLY A 84 -12.36 -0.96 0.84
N PHE A 85 -11.74 -1.32 1.97
CA PHE A 85 -11.43 -0.34 3.01
C PHE A 85 -10.46 0.75 2.50
N LEU A 86 -9.42 0.37 1.74
CA LEU A 86 -8.52 1.32 1.08
C LEU A 86 -9.28 2.27 0.15
N GLY A 87 -10.28 1.77 -0.58
CA GLY A 87 -11.20 2.59 -1.38
C GLY A 87 -11.94 3.63 -0.55
N VAL A 88 -12.55 3.22 0.57
CA VAL A 88 -13.30 4.12 1.48
C VAL A 88 -12.44 5.29 1.94
N ILE A 89 -11.22 5.01 2.42
CA ILE A 89 -10.31 6.06 2.89
C ILE A 89 -9.77 6.91 1.73
N TRP A 90 -9.48 6.31 0.57
CA TRP A 90 -8.89 7.01 -0.57
C TRP A 90 -9.88 7.96 -1.24
N PHE A 91 -11.12 7.52 -1.48
CA PHE A 91 -12.15 8.40 -2.05
C PHE A 91 -12.57 9.48 -1.07
N THR A 92 -12.53 9.22 0.24
CA THR A 92 -12.76 10.28 1.23
C THR A 92 -11.63 11.31 1.22
N TRP A 93 -10.38 10.83 1.22
CA TRP A 93 -9.21 11.67 1.10
C TRP A 93 -9.22 12.52 -0.18
N LEU A 94 -9.59 11.93 -1.33
CA LEU A 94 -9.66 12.64 -2.60
C LEU A 94 -10.64 13.81 -2.53
N GLN A 95 -11.86 13.60 -2.01
CA GLN A 95 -12.86 14.68 -1.96
C GLN A 95 -12.44 15.83 -1.04
N VAL A 96 -11.86 15.51 0.12
CA VAL A 96 -11.32 16.52 1.03
C VAL A 96 -10.16 17.27 0.37
N THR A 97 -9.28 16.56 -0.32
CA THR A 97 -8.15 17.13 -1.04
C THR A 97 -8.58 18.07 -2.15
N LEU A 98 -9.58 17.66 -2.95
CA LEU A 98 -10.14 18.49 -4.02
C LEU A 98 -10.79 19.78 -3.49
N PHE A 99 -11.27 19.80 -2.25
CA PHE A 99 -11.72 21.03 -1.60
C PHE A 99 -10.52 21.88 -1.18
N ASP A 100 -9.55 21.29 -0.49
CA ASP A 100 -8.42 22.01 0.10
C ASP A 100 -7.60 22.79 -0.91
N ILE A 101 -7.20 22.11 -1.99
CA ILE A 101 -6.34 22.71 -3.02
C ILE A 101 -6.96 23.94 -3.69
N ARG A 102 -8.29 24.12 -3.60
CA ARG A 102 -9.03 25.22 -4.21
C ARG A 102 -9.42 26.30 -3.20
N PHE A 103 -9.88 25.90 -2.03
CA PHE A 103 -10.60 26.78 -1.11
C PHE A 103 -10.00 26.84 0.29
N ALA A 104 -9.11 25.93 0.68
CA ALA A 104 -8.51 26.01 2.01
C ALA A 104 -7.68 27.29 2.14
N ARG A 105 -8.05 28.09 3.13
CA ARG A 105 -7.29 29.24 3.62
C ARG A 105 -7.25 29.17 5.13
N ASP A 106 -6.12 29.60 5.68
CA ASP A 106 -5.92 29.56 7.11
C ASP A 106 -6.91 30.50 7.81
N SER A 107 -7.96 29.91 8.37
CA SER A 107 -9.06 30.61 9.05
C SER A 107 -9.62 29.72 10.15
N VAL A 108 -10.26 30.34 11.15
CA VAL A 108 -10.82 29.60 12.29
C VAL A 108 -11.88 28.59 11.84
N PHE A 109 -12.74 28.98 10.88
CA PHE A 109 -13.76 28.10 10.32
C PHE A 109 -13.16 26.87 9.65
N GLU A 110 -12.16 27.06 8.78
CA GLU A 110 -11.51 25.94 8.08
C GLU A 110 -10.77 25.02 9.05
N ARG A 111 -10.13 25.56 10.11
CA ARG A 111 -9.48 24.74 11.15
C ARG A 111 -10.47 23.87 11.93
N ILE A 112 -11.65 24.39 12.27
CA ILE A 112 -12.70 23.61 12.95
C ILE A 112 -13.22 22.50 12.04
N CYS A 113 -13.52 22.82 10.77
CA CYS A 113 -13.95 21.82 9.80
C CYS A 113 -12.88 20.75 9.61
N LYS A 114 -11.61 21.14 9.53
CA LYS A 114 -10.49 20.18 9.46
C LYS A 114 -10.39 19.28 10.68
N ALA A 115 -10.57 19.81 11.89
CA ALA A 115 -10.59 19.01 13.11
C ALA A 115 -11.72 17.97 13.10
N ILE A 116 -12.92 18.35 12.65
CA ILE A 116 -14.06 17.42 12.52
C ILE A 116 -13.76 16.35 11.45
N GLN A 117 -13.15 16.73 10.33
CA GLN A 117 -12.77 15.80 9.28
C GLN A 117 -11.67 14.81 9.71
N LEU A 118 -10.74 15.24 10.57
CA LEU A 118 -9.75 14.37 11.22
C LEU A 118 -10.41 13.42 12.23
N ALA A 119 -11.38 13.89 13.01
CA ALA A 119 -12.16 13.03 13.90
C ALA A 119 -12.93 11.95 13.12
N ALA A 120 -13.46 12.26 11.94
CA ALA A 120 -14.07 11.27 11.05
C ALA A 120 -13.04 10.22 10.58
N MET A 121 -11.80 10.62 10.27
CA MET A 121 -10.71 9.69 9.94
C MET A 121 -10.35 8.75 11.10
N VAL A 122 -10.40 9.21 12.35
CA VAL A 122 -10.24 8.33 13.53
C VAL A 122 -11.41 7.36 13.64
N GLY A 123 -12.63 7.83 13.35
CA GLY A 123 -13.83 6.99 13.29
C GLY A 123 -13.72 5.85 12.26
N PHE A 124 -13.15 6.14 11.08
CA PHE A 124 -12.86 5.12 10.08
C PHE A 124 -11.85 4.09 10.56
N ALA A 125 -10.83 4.47 11.34
CA ALA A 125 -9.83 3.53 11.83
C ALA A 125 -10.47 2.52 12.78
N SER A 126 -11.35 2.99 13.66
CA SER A 126 -12.08 2.16 14.62
C SER A 126 -13.02 1.18 13.90
N ALA A 127 -13.94 1.70 13.08
CA ALA A 127 -14.92 0.88 12.38
C ALA A 127 -14.29 -0.01 11.29
N GLY A 128 -13.17 0.41 10.71
CA GLY A 128 -12.41 -0.32 9.70
C GLY A 128 -11.91 -1.67 10.19
N THR A 129 -11.58 -1.82 11.48
CA THR A 129 -11.11 -3.09 12.07
C THR A 129 -12.11 -4.25 11.97
N ARG A 130 -13.36 -4.01 11.57
CA ARG A 130 -14.40 -5.03 11.36
C ARG A 130 -14.96 -5.04 9.94
N PHE A 131 -14.30 -4.35 9.00
CA PHE A 131 -14.76 -4.28 7.62
C PHE A 131 -14.54 -5.61 6.90
N THR A 132 -15.63 -6.19 6.39
CA THR A 132 -15.66 -7.49 5.72
C THR A 132 -16.44 -7.39 4.42
N THR A 133 -16.19 -8.25 3.44
CA THR A 133 -16.97 -8.22 2.18
C THR A 133 -18.38 -8.77 2.33
N ARG A 134 -18.63 -9.54 3.40
CA ARG A 134 -19.95 -10.08 3.73
C ARG A 134 -20.41 -9.48 5.05
N VAL A 135 -21.49 -8.71 4.99
CA VAL A 135 -22.06 -8.09 6.19
C VAL A 135 -22.72 -9.19 7.05
N LYS A 136 -22.05 -9.57 8.14
CA LYS A 136 -22.58 -10.43 9.20
C LYS A 136 -23.26 -9.60 10.31
N ASP A 137 -24.16 -10.20 11.07
CA ASP A 137 -24.87 -9.53 12.18
C ASP A 137 -23.94 -8.86 13.20
N GLU A 138 -22.79 -9.47 13.48
CA GLU A 138 -21.76 -8.96 14.40
C GLU A 138 -21.06 -7.68 13.91
N ASN A 139 -21.00 -7.45 12.60
CA ASN A 139 -20.25 -6.35 11.98
C ASN A 139 -21.17 -5.21 11.52
N VAL A 140 -22.49 -5.33 11.65
CA VAL A 140 -23.47 -4.32 11.19
C VAL A 140 -23.16 -2.94 11.75
N TRP A 141 -22.80 -2.87 13.03
CA TRP A 141 -22.47 -1.60 13.70
C TRP A 141 -21.31 -0.88 13.00
N ALA A 142 -20.31 -1.63 12.50
CA ALA A 142 -19.17 -1.05 11.79
C ALA A 142 -19.58 -0.42 10.45
N PHE A 143 -20.43 -1.10 9.67
CA PHE A 143 -20.96 -0.53 8.41
C PHE A 143 -21.87 0.68 8.63
N GLN A 144 -22.66 0.66 9.72
CA GLN A 144 -23.45 1.80 10.15
C GLN A 144 -22.57 2.99 10.52
N SER A 145 -21.56 2.77 11.38
CA SER A 145 -20.61 3.82 11.75
C SER A 145 -19.86 4.37 10.53
N LEU A 146 -19.39 3.53 9.62
CA LEU A 146 -18.75 3.95 8.36
C LEU A 146 -19.69 4.82 7.51
N SER A 147 -20.96 4.41 7.36
CA SER A 147 -21.98 5.21 6.64
C SER A 147 -22.20 6.57 7.28
N LEU A 148 -22.27 6.62 8.61
CA LEU A 148 -22.45 7.85 9.38
C LEU A 148 -21.27 8.79 9.20
N PHE A 149 -20.03 8.29 9.31
CA PHE A 149 -18.82 9.10 9.12
C PHE A 149 -18.66 9.57 7.67
N LEU A 150 -19.00 8.72 6.68
CA LEU A 150 -19.03 9.11 5.26
C LEU A 150 -20.05 10.23 5.03
N GLY A 151 -21.29 10.06 5.48
CA GLY A 151 -22.33 11.09 5.38
C GLY A 151 -21.92 12.38 6.09
N GLY A 152 -21.46 12.29 7.34
CA GLY A 152 -20.99 13.44 8.10
C GLY A 152 -19.87 14.22 7.40
N SER A 153 -18.90 13.51 6.82
CA SER A 153 -17.83 14.13 6.01
C SER A 153 -18.38 14.84 4.77
N ARG A 154 -19.35 14.24 4.06
CA ARG A 154 -19.95 14.85 2.85
C ARG A 154 -20.83 16.06 3.17
N ILE A 155 -21.59 16.05 4.26
CA ILE A 155 -22.31 17.23 4.76
C ILE A 155 -21.35 18.35 5.10
N LEU A 156 -20.25 18.04 5.80
CA LEU A 156 -19.27 19.04 6.19
C LEU A 156 -18.63 19.70 4.96
N LEU A 157 -18.22 18.89 3.96
CA LEU A 157 -17.70 19.41 2.69
C LEU A 157 -18.77 20.24 1.95
N ALA A 158 -20.02 19.77 1.88
CA ALA A 158 -21.10 20.53 1.25
C ALA A 158 -21.32 21.89 1.92
N LEU A 159 -21.21 21.96 3.26
CA LEU A 159 -21.27 23.19 4.03
C LEU A 159 -20.10 24.12 3.67
N GLN A 160 -18.86 23.61 3.68
CA GLN A 160 -17.67 24.39 3.34
C GLN A 160 -17.73 24.95 1.91
N TYR A 161 -18.15 24.14 0.93
CA TYR A 161 -18.38 24.59 -0.45
C TYR A 161 -19.48 25.67 -0.52
N THR A 162 -20.57 25.51 0.23
CA THR A 162 -21.69 26.45 0.24
C THR A 162 -21.29 27.79 0.85
N VAL A 163 -20.61 27.79 2.00
CA VAL A 163 -20.13 29.00 2.68
C VAL A 163 -19.18 29.78 1.77
N ASN A 164 -18.17 29.11 1.21
CA ASN A 164 -17.21 29.76 0.30
C ASN A 164 -17.90 30.29 -0.98
N ASN A 165 -18.88 29.56 -1.50
CA ASN A 165 -19.64 29.99 -2.68
C ASN A 165 -20.49 31.23 -2.41
N VAL A 166 -21.26 31.24 -1.32
CA VAL A 166 -22.19 32.33 -0.97
C VAL A 166 -21.43 33.61 -0.60
N VAL A 167 -20.35 33.49 0.18
CA VAL A 167 -19.63 34.65 0.72
C VAL A 167 -18.75 35.31 -0.35
N PHE A 168 -18.01 34.52 -1.12
CA PHE A 168 -16.96 35.04 -2.02
C PHE A 168 -17.26 34.83 -3.51
N ILE A 169 -17.44 33.58 -3.92
CA ILE A 169 -17.42 33.20 -5.35
C ILE A 169 -18.63 33.77 -6.09
N ARG A 170 -19.82 33.74 -5.49
CA ARG A 170 -21.05 34.27 -6.11
C ARG A 170 -20.97 35.77 -6.41
N LYS A 171 -20.23 36.53 -5.59
CA LYS A 171 -20.08 37.98 -5.75
C LYS A 171 -19.06 38.36 -6.82
N ARG A 172 -17.98 37.58 -6.95
CA ARG A 172 -16.81 37.92 -7.79
C ARG A 172 -16.70 37.10 -9.08
N MET A 173 -17.17 35.85 -9.08
CA MET A 173 -17.01 34.89 -10.17
C MET A 173 -18.31 34.12 -10.45
N LYS A 174 -19.29 34.79 -11.08
CA LYS A 174 -20.62 34.21 -11.42
C LYS A 174 -20.59 32.86 -12.16
N PRO A 175 -19.76 32.62 -13.20
CA PRO A 175 -19.75 31.32 -13.88
C PRO A 175 -19.19 30.20 -12.99
N ALA A 176 -18.18 30.49 -12.16
CA ALA A 176 -17.63 29.54 -11.20
C ALA A 176 -18.64 29.20 -10.09
N ALA A 177 -19.41 30.19 -9.64
CA ALA A 177 -20.40 29.99 -8.58
C ALA A 177 -21.47 28.93 -8.93
N LYS A 178 -21.84 28.83 -10.21
CA LYS A 178 -22.76 27.78 -10.68
C LYS A 178 -22.13 26.39 -10.56
N GLY A 179 -20.87 26.22 -10.98
CA GLY A 179 -20.15 24.94 -10.87
C GLY A 179 -19.95 24.50 -9.43
N VAL A 180 -19.53 25.42 -8.55
CA VAL A 180 -19.39 25.13 -7.10
C VAL A 180 -20.74 24.77 -6.46
N SER A 181 -21.82 25.44 -6.84
CA SER A 181 -23.16 25.12 -6.33
C SER A 181 -23.61 23.72 -6.72
N ILE A 182 -23.29 23.26 -7.94
CA ILE A 182 -23.62 21.90 -8.36
C ILE A 182 -22.78 20.89 -7.56
N ILE A 183 -21.48 21.14 -7.36
CA ILE A 183 -20.62 20.29 -6.52
C ILE A 183 -21.17 20.17 -5.09
N ALA A 184 -21.54 21.30 -4.48
CA ALA A 184 -22.12 21.32 -3.14
C ALA A 184 -23.44 20.52 -3.08
N ALA A 185 -24.31 20.67 -4.08
CA ALA A 185 -25.56 19.92 -4.17
C ALA A 185 -25.32 18.41 -4.34
N THR A 186 -24.36 18.01 -5.17
CA THR A 186 -24.00 16.60 -5.35
C THR A 186 -23.49 15.97 -4.05
N LEU A 187 -22.61 16.66 -3.33
CA LEU A 187 -22.10 16.19 -2.02
C LEU A 187 -23.19 16.13 -0.95
N PHE A 188 -24.14 17.07 -0.98
CA PHE A 188 -25.27 17.04 -0.07
C PHE A 188 -26.20 15.85 -0.36
N VAL A 189 -26.53 15.61 -1.63
CA VAL A 189 -27.34 14.47 -2.05
C VAL A 189 -26.64 13.16 -1.72
N SER A 190 -25.34 13.02 -2.01
CA SER A 190 -24.59 11.81 -1.67
C SER A 190 -24.55 11.56 -0.16
N SER A 191 -24.44 12.63 0.65
CA SER A 191 -24.55 12.51 2.09
C SER A 191 -25.90 11.96 2.55
N LEU A 192 -27.01 12.42 1.98
CA LEU A 192 -28.34 11.91 2.33
C LEU A 192 -28.45 10.42 2.00
N ILE A 193 -27.83 9.99 0.90
CA ILE A 193 -27.78 8.57 0.54
C ILE A 193 -26.96 7.79 1.59
N TYR A 194 -25.77 8.25 1.99
CA TYR A 194 -24.99 7.58 3.05
C TYR A 194 -25.73 7.52 4.39
N LEU A 195 -26.43 8.59 4.79
CA LEU A 195 -27.28 8.57 5.98
C LEU A 195 -28.50 7.65 5.83
N GLY A 196 -29.07 7.54 4.63
CA GLY A 196 -30.11 6.55 4.33
C GLY A 196 -29.58 5.12 4.48
N MET A 197 -28.35 4.88 4.04
CA MET A 197 -27.69 3.57 4.17
C MET A 197 -27.51 3.16 5.64
N PHE A 198 -27.24 4.10 6.55
CA PHE A 198 -27.20 3.83 8.00
C PHE A 198 -28.49 3.15 8.49
N TYR A 199 -29.66 3.63 8.06
CA TYR A 199 -30.94 3.04 8.42
C TYR A 199 -31.16 1.69 7.72
N ILE A 200 -30.80 1.58 6.44
CA ILE A 200 -30.95 0.34 5.66
C ILE A 200 -30.13 -0.80 6.27
N PHE A 201 -28.90 -0.54 6.73
CA PHE A 201 -28.09 -1.55 7.42
C PHE A 201 -28.72 -2.01 8.75
N GLY A 202 -29.59 -1.21 9.37
CA GLY A 202 -30.33 -1.57 10.58
C GLY A 202 -31.50 -2.52 10.35
N VAL A 203 -31.97 -2.69 9.11
CA VAL A 203 -33.11 -3.57 8.78
C VAL A 203 -32.63 -5.01 8.56
N GLN A 204 -33.39 -5.99 9.06
CA GLN A 204 -33.11 -7.43 9.00
C GLN A 204 -33.60 -8.10 7.70
N ASP A 205 -33.22 -7.56 6.55
CA ASP A 205 -33.53 -8.18 5.26
C ASP A 205 -32.30 -8.89 4.66
N GLY A 206 -32.51 -10.08 4.08
CA GLY A 206 -31.46 -10.95 3.50
C GLY A 206 -30.66 -10.35 2.33
N ILE A 207 -31.01 -9.13 1.88
CA ILE A 207 -30.29 -8.35 0.88
C ILE A 207 -28.96 -7.78 1.45
N ARG A 208 -28.76 -7.82 2.77
CA ARG A 208 -27.67 -7.19 3.52
C ARG A 208 -26.24 -7.45 3.00
N SER A 209 -25.97 -8.63 2.46
CA SER A 209 -24.60 -9.09 2.22
C SER A 209 -23.80 -8.22 1.23
N TYR A 210 -24.46 -7.61 0.23
CA TYR A 210 -23.81 -6.84 -0.84
C TYR A 210 -24.17 -5.34 -0.86
N ILE A 211 -24.93 -4.85 0.12
CA ILE A 211 -25.43 -3.45 0.13
C ILE A 211 -24.27 -2.44 0.13
N TRP A 212 -23.11 -2.79 0.68
CA TRP A 212 -21.93 -1.92 0.69
C TRP A 212 -21.38 -1.57 -0.70
N THR A 213 -21.69 -2.34 -1.76
CA THR A 213 -21.24 -2.02 -3.13
C THR A 213 -21.81 -0.69 -3.63
N VAL A 214 -22.94 -0.24 -3.07
CA VAL A 214 -23.54 1.08 -3.34
C VAL A 214 -22.56 2.21 -2.98
N TRP A 215 -21.75 2.07 -1.93
CA TRP A 215 -20.74 3.07 -1.60
C TRP A 215 -19.72 3.27 -2.72
N PHE A 216 -19.29 2.19 -3.36
CA PHE A 216 -18.30 2.25 -4.45
C PHE A 216 -18.88 2.86 -5.72
N ALA A 217 -20.15 2.54 -6.03
CA ALA A 217 -20.87 3.21 -7.11
C ALA A 217 -21.00 4.71 -6.85
N LEU A 218 -21.30 5.11 -5.60
CA LEU A 218 -21.36 6.51 -5.19
C LEU A 218 -20.00 7.20 -5.24
N PHE A 219 -18.93 6.57 -4.76
CA PHE A 219 -17.57 7.12 -4.84
C PHE A 219 -17.14 7.39 -6.30
N GLY A 220 -17.42 6.43 -7.18
CA GLY A 220 -17.23 6.62 -8.62
C GLY A 220 -18.03 7.82 -9.13
N LEU A 221 -19.35 7.84 -8.90
CA LEU A 221 -20.20 8.94 -9.35
C LEU A 221 -19.72 10.31 -8.82
N GLU A 222 -19.41 10.40 -7.53
CA GLU A 222 -18.86 11.61 -6.88
C GLU A 222 -17.58 12.09 -7.58
N MET A 223 -16.61 11.18 -7.78
CA MET A 223 -15.35 11.50 -8.43
C MET A 223 -15.57 12.01 -9.87
N TRP A 224 -16.37 11.30 -10.66
CA TRP A 224 -16.63 11.66 -12.06
C TRP A 224 -17.38 12.99 -12.19
N VAL A 225 -18.40 13.22 -11.36
CA VAL A 225 -19.18 14.46 -11.37
C VAL A 225 -18.32 15.64 -10.93
N ILE A 226 -17.59 15.52 -9.81
CA ILE A 226 -16.82 16.65 -9.24
C ILE A 226 -15.64 17.01 -10.13
N MET A 227 -14.87 16.02 -10.62
CA MET A 227 -13.76 16.27 -11.53
C MET A 227 -14.26 16.75 -12.91
N GLY A 228 -15.37 16.18 -13.41
CA GLY A 228 -15.98 16.59 -14.68
C GLY A 228 -16.47 18.04 -14.67
N ILE A 229 -17.21 18.44 -13.63
CA ILE A 229 -17.66 19.84 -13.45
C ILE A 229 -16.46 20.79 -13.34
N SER A 230 -15.39 20.36 -12.67
CA SER A 230 -14.15 21.15 -12.51
C SER A 230 -13.42 21.37 -13.84
N CYS A 231 -13.52 20.45 -14.80
CA CYS A 231 -12.92 20.60 -16.13
C CYS A 231 -13.73 21.54 -17.05
N VAL A 232 -15.06 21.51 -16.94
CA VAL A 232 -15.97 22.30 -17.78
C VAL A 232 -16.11 23.74 -17.27
N THR A 233 -16.04 23.96 -15.95
CA THR A 233 -16.31 25.27 -15.37
C THR A 233 -15.07 26.18 -15.42
N PRO A 234 -15.15 27.36 -16.08
CA PRO A 234 -14.04 28.32 -16.10
C PRO A 234 -13.68 28.83 -14.71
N GLY A 235 -12.39 28.83 -14.36
CA GLY A 235 -11.87 29.35 -13.09
C GLY A 235 -11.77 28.35 -11.93
N ILE A 236 -12.23 27.11 -12.11
CA ILE A 236 -12.14 26.02 -11.10
C ILE A 236 -11.34 24.81 -11.64
N GLY A 237 -10.51 25.03 -12.66
CA GLY A 237 -9.68 23.98 -13.23
C GLY A 237 -8.63 23.48 -12.25
N LEU A 238 -8.27 22.19 -12.36
CA LEU A 238 -7.26 21.54 -11.52
C LEU A 238 -5.81 21.79 -12.01
N GLN A 239 -5.64 22.34 -13.22
CA GLN A 239 -4.36 22.44 -13.93
C GLN A 239 -3.30 23.26 -13.20
N ASP A 240 -3.72 24.28 -12.46
CA ASP A 240 -2.82 25.20 -11.75
C ASP A 240 -2.77 24.91 -10.24
N THR A 241 -3.24 23.75 -9.80
CA THR A 241 -3.28 23.35 -8.38
C THR A 241 -2.15 22.40 -8.03
N HIS A 242 -1.75 22.36 -6.76
CA HIS A 242 -0.79 21.40 -6.23
C HIS A 242 -1.36 19.98 -6.04
N LEU A 243 -2.45 19.62 -6.75
CA LEU A 243 -3.02 18.27 -6.74
C LEU A 243 -1.98 17.21 -7.10
N ASN A 244 -1.16 17.49 -8.12
CA ASN A 244 -0.11 16.58 -8.51
C ASN A 244 0.82 16.39 -7.31
N VAL A 245 1.42 17.45 -6.77
CA VAL A 245 2.28 17.39 -5.57
C VAL A 245 1.66 16.56 -4.45
N ARG A 246 0.37 16.74 -4.13
CA ARG A 246 -0.32 15.95 -3.10
C ARG A 246 -0.44 14.46 -3.42
N MET A 247 -0.72 14.09 -4.68
CA MET A 247 -0.77 12.69 -5.08
C MET A 247 0.59 12.00 -4.86
N GLY A 248 1.68 12.67 -5.22
CA GLY A 248 3.04 12.16 -4.99
C GLY A 248 3.47 12.09 -3.54
N LEU A 249 3.11 13.11 -2.76
CA LEU A 249 3.33 13.08 -1.31
C LEU A 249 2.57 11.90 -0.68
N LEU A 250 1.33 11.64 -1.12
CA LEU A 250 0.57 10.49 -0.68
C LEU A 250 1.26 9.17 -1.09
N THR A 251 1.76 9.05 -2.33
CA THR A 251 2.55 7.89 -2.76
C THR A 251 3.77 7.69 -1.85
N LEU A 252 4.52 8.75 -1.55
CA LEU A 252 5.70 8.67 -0.68
C LEU A 252 5.34 8.23 0.75
N ILE A 253 4.23 8.73 1.29
CA ILE A 253 3.70 8.32 2.59
C ILE A 253 3.30 6.83 2.59
N ILE A 254 2.63 6.37 1.53
CA ILE A 254 2.26 4.96 1.35
C ILE A 254 3.51 4.07 1.30
N ILE A 255 4.56 4.48 0.58
CA ILE A 255 5.78 3.67 0.55
C ILE A 255 6.50 3.71 1.90
N GLY A 256 6.40 4.83 2.63
CA GLY A 256 6.85 4.92 4.02
C GLY A 256 6.17 3.90 4.94
N GLU A 257 4.89 3.60 4.73
CA GLU A 257 4.18 2.50 5.41
C GLU A 257 4.86 1.15 5.10
N GLY A 258 5.17 0.88 3.83
CA GLY A 258 5.97 -0.28 3.43
C GLY A 258 7.29 -0.43 4.18
N VAL A 259 8.05 0.67 4.37
CA VAL A 259 9.31 0.69 5.14
C VAL A 259 9.08 0.34 6.62
N ILE A 260 8.04 0.90 7.25
CA ILE A 260 7.65 0.57 8.63
C ILE A 260 7.34 -0.93 8.72
N SER A 261 6.63 -1.42 7.71
CA SER A 261 6.26 -2.82 7.57
C SER A 261 7.51 -3.72 7.44
N VAL A 262 8.54 -3.35 6.67
CA VAL A 262 9.84 -4.06 6.65
C VAL A 262 10.46 -4.12 8.06
N THR A 263 10.44 -3.00 8.78
CA THR A 263 11.01 -2.92 10.14
C THR A 263 10.29 -3.87 11.11
N ARG A 264 8.97 -4.07 10.95
CA ARG A 264 8.21 -5.08 11.72
C ARG A 264 8.67 -6.50 11.38
N ILE A 265 8.95 -6.80 10.12
CA ILE A 265 9.51 -8.11 9.71
C ILE A 265 10.86 -8.32 10.38
N VAL A 266 11.76 -7.34 10.30
CA VAL A 266 13.09 -7.42 10.93
C VAL A 266 12.96 -7.78 12.41
N ASN A 267 12.07 -7.10 13.15
CA ASN A 267 11.84 -7.40 14.57
C ASN A 267 11.24 -8.81 14.81
N ARG A 268 10.49 -9.36 13.86
CA ARG A 268 9.92 -10.71 13.95
C ARG A 268 10.95 -11.80 13.59
N THR A 269 11.85 -11.52 12.65
CA THR A 269 12.86 -12.45 12.14
C THR A 269 14.17 -12.43 12.93
N VAL A 270 14.61 -11.24 13.38
CA VAL A 270 15.85 -11.05 14.17
C VAL A 270 15.47 -11.09 15.64
N ARG A 271 15.60 -12.28 16.21
CA ARG A 271 15.26 -12.61 17.60
C ARG A 271 16.52 -12.51 18.49
N PRO A 272 16.44 -12.71 19.82
CA PRO A 272 17.56 -12.56 20.75
C PRO A 272 18.84 -13.33 20.36
N GLY A 273 18.71 -14.40 19.56
CA GLY A 273 19.82 -15.17 18.98
C GLY A 273 20.63 -14.47 17.87
N GLY A 274 20.18 -13.30 17.39
CA GLY A 274 20.90 -12.49 16.39
C GLY A 274 20.51 -12.76 14.94
N TRP A 275 21.32 -12.26 14.00
CA TRP A 275 21.06 -12.38 12.56
C TRP A 275 21.60 -13.70 12.00
N THR A 276 20.73 -14.50 11.40
CA THR A 276 21.16 -15.62 10.56
C THR A 276 21.49 -15.14 9.15
N LYS A 277 22.32 -15.90 8.41
CA LYS A 277 22.63 -15.60 6.99
C LYS A 277 21.37 -15.54 6.13
N TRP A 278 20.38 -16.39 6.40
CA TRP A 278 19.15 -16.48 5.62
C TRP A 278 18.13 -15.41 5.98
N SER A 279 17.97 -15.10 7.28
CA SER A 279 17.16 -13.96 7.71
C SER A 279 17.69 -12.66 7.10
N PHE A 280 19.02 -12.50 7.01
CA PHE A 280 19.64 -11.36 6.33
C PHE A 280 19.23 -11.28 4.84
N VAL A 281 19.26 -12.40 4.11
CA VAL A 281 18.84 -12.45 2.69
C VAL A 281 17.36 -12.09 2.53
N HIS A 282 16.46 -12.59 3.38
CA HIS A 282 15.04 -12.26 3.30
C HIS A 282 14.78 -10.78 3.57
N ILE A 283 15.38 -10.23 4.64
CA ILE A 283 15.26 -8.82 4.99
C ILE A 283 15.83 -7.93 3.88
N LEU A 284 16.99 -8.31 3.33
CA LEU A 284 17.59 -7.58 2.22
C LEU A 284 16.67 -7.61 1.00
N GLY A 285 16.06 -8.75 0.66
CA GLY A 285 15.12 -8.89 -0.45
C GLY A 285 13.92 -7.94 -0.33
N VAL A 286 13.25 -7.93 0.83
CA VAL A 286 12.11 -7.01 1.07
C VAL A 286 12.58 -5.56 1.06
N THR A 287 13.67 -5.23 1.76
CA THR A 287 14.23 -3.87 1.80
C THR A 287 14.57 -3.38 0.40
N THR A 288 15.13 -4.27 -0.44
CA THR A 288 15.49 -3.94 -1.82
C THR A 288 14.23 -3.70 -2.65
N ASN A 289 13.18 -4.52 -2.56
CA ASN A 289 11.91 -4.21 -3.24
C ASN A 289 11.33 -2.86 -2.82
N VAL A 290 11.38 -2.51 -1.54
CA VAL A 290 10.87 -1.23 -1.06
C VAL A 290 11.74 -0.07 -1.55
N VAL A 291 13.06 -0.17 -1.46
CA VAL A 291 13.99 0.89 -1.88
C VAL A 291 14.00 1.09 -3.40
N TRP A 292 13.96 0.01 -4.17
CA TRP A 292 13.90 0.11 -5.62
C TRP A 292 12.50 0.46 -6.12
N GLY A 293 11.45 0.01 -5.41
CA GLY A 293 10.09 0.47 -5.64
C GLY A 293 9.92 1.96 -5.31
N LEU A 294 10.60 2.44 -4.27
CA LEU A 294 10.76 3.88 -3.97
C LEU A 294 11.42 4.58 -5.14
N GLU A 295 12.57 4.07 -5.61
CA GLU A 295 13.31 4.65 -6.72
C GLU A 295 12.47 4.72 -8.00
N ASP A 296 11.93 3.59 -8.45
CA ASP A 296 11.12 3.50 -9.67
C ASP A 296 9.76 4.19 -9.55
N SER A 297 9.22 4.38 -8.34
CA SER A 297 8.03 5.21 -8.16
C SER A 297 8.38 6.70 -8.15
N ILE A 298 9.45 7.11 -7.46
CA ILE A 298 9.77 8.52 -7.18
C ILE A 298 10.46 9.20 -8.36
N TYR A 299 11.43 8.56 -9.01
CA TYR A 299 12.20 9.18 -10.10
C TYR A 299 11.30 9.55 -11.29
N PRO A 300 10.54 8.62 -11.88
CA PRO A 300 9.60 9.01 -12.91
C PRO A 300 8.49 9.88 -12.32
N TYR A 301 8.10 9.76 -11.05
CA TYR A 301 7.10 10.67 -10.50
C TYR A 301 7.58 12.13 -10.46
N TYR A 302 8.82 12.44 -10.04
CA TYR A 302 9.32 13.82 -9.99
C TYR A 302 9.80 14.35 -11.36
N ASP A 303 10.20 13.46 -12.28
CA ASP A 303 10.59 13.82 -13.65
C ASP A 303 9.41 13.80 -14.65
N LEU A 304 8.41 12.94 -14.47
CA LEU A 304 7.13 12.95 -15.21
C LEU A 304 6.07 13.80 -14.53
N SER A 305 6.23 14.21 -13.26
CA SER A 305 5.34 15.22 -12.67
C SER A 305 5.44 16.45 -13.56
N PRO A 306 4.35 16.86 -14.21
CA PRO A 306 4.42 17.90 -15.19
C PRO A 306 4.81 19.20 -14.51
N ARG A 307 6.08 19.58 -14.62
CA ARG A 307 6.46 21.00 -14.50
C ARG A 307 5.84 21.82 -15.63
N GLY A 308 5.34 21.14 -16.68
CA GLY A 308 4.52 21.70 -17.75
C GLY A 308 3.01 21.57 -17.50
N ILE A 309 2.22 22.42 -18.15
CA ILE A 309 0.76 22.42 -18.01
C ILE A 309 0.18 21.17 -18.68
N LEU A 310 -0.23 20.17 -17.88
CA LEU A 310 -0.94 19.00 -18.41
C LEU A 310 -2.32 19.43 -18.93
N GLY A 311 -2.77 18.85 -20.04
CA GLY A 311 -4.11 19.11 -20.57
C GLY A 311 -5.21 18.73 -19.57
N LYS A 312 -6.35 19.44 -19.57
CA LYS A 312 -7.46 19.27 -18.60
C LYS A 312 -7.87 17.80 -18.41
N TYR A 313 -8.08 17.10 -19.52
CA TYR A 313 -8.49 15.68 -19.52
C TYR A 313 -7.35 14.75 -19.12
N SER A 314 -6.11 15.09 -19.50
CA SER A 314 -4.92 14.31 -19.15
C SER A 314 -4.67 14.32 -17.66
N GLN A 315 -4.86 15.47 -17.01
CA GLN A 315 -4.72 15.59 -15.56
C GLN A 315 -5.82 14.85 -14.80
N GLN A 316 -7.06 14.88 -15.31
CA GLN A 316 -8.15 14.12 -14.72
C GLN A 316 -7.86 12.61 -14.79
N LEU A 317 -7.46 12.10 -15.96
CA LEU A 317 -7.10 10.69 -16.11
C LEU A 317 -5.89 10.33 -15.24
N TRP A 318 -4.90 11.21 -15.14
CA TRP A 318 -3.71 11.04 -14.30
C TRP A 318 -4.09 10.87 -12.82
N ALA A 319 -4.95 11.75 -12.30
CA ALA A 319 -5.41 11.68 -10.92
C ALA A 319 -6.30 10.43 -10.66
N GLN A 320 -7.08 9.99 -11.65
CA GLN A 320 -7.87 8.77 -11.54
C GLN A 320 -7.01 7.50 -11.54
N LEU A 321 -5.93 7.48 -12.32
CA LEU A 321 -4.99 6.34 -12.41
C LEU A 321 -4.17 6.16 -11.12
N HIS A 322 -4.07 7.19 -10.27
CA HIS A 322 -3.40 7.08 -8.97
C HIS A 322 -4.14 6.16 -8.00
N PHE A 323 -5.45 6.02 -8.11
CA PHE A 323 -6.19 5.08 -7.25
C PHE A 323 -5.75 3.63 -7.47
N PRO A 324 -5.86 3.04 -8.68
CA PRO A 324 -5.41 1.68 -8.91
C PRO A 324 -3.90 1.52 -8.70
N PHE A 325 -3.11 2.58 -8.91
CA PHE A 325 -1.68 2.58 -8.60
C PHE A 325 -1.39 2.46 -7.11
N HIS A 326 -2.03 3.28 -6.26
CA HIS A 326 -1.87 3.17 -4.80
C HIS A 326 -2.37 1.82 -4.28
N VAL A 327 -3.48 1.31 -4.81
CA VAL A 327 -3.97 -0.04 -4.47
C VAL A 327 -2.92 -1.09 -4.82
N ALA A 328 -2.42 -1.10 -6.06
CA ALA A 328 -1.43 -2.08 -6.49
C ALA A 328 -0.11 -1.97 -5.70
N LEU A 329 0.33 -0.75 -5.38
CA LEU A 329 1.54 -0.50 -4.61
C LEU A 329 1.44 -1.04 -3.18
N VAL A 330 0.34 -0.74 -2.48
CA VAL A 330 0.11 -1.25 -1.12
C VAL A 330 0.02 -2.77 -1.12
N LEU A 331 -0.75 -3.34 -2.05
CA LEU A 331 -0.88 -4.79 -2.19
C LEU A 331 0.46 -5.48 -2.49
N LEU A 332 1.31 -4.86 -3.30
CA LEU A 332 2.65 -5.38 -3.61
C LEU A 332 3.54 -5.39 -2.36
N LEU A 333 3.53 -4.29 -1.60
CA LEU A 333 4.28 -4.16 -0.35
C LEU A 333 3.85 -5.25 0.62
N GLU A 334 2.55 -5.39 0.89
CA GLU A 334 1.99 -6.43 1.76
C GLU A 334 2.30 -7.86 1.25
N GLY A 335 2.17 -8.09 -0.06
CA GLY A 335 2.50 -9.39 -0.66
C GLY A 335 3.96 -9.77 -0.46
N SER A 336 4.89 -8.81 -0.60
CA SER A 336 6.32 -9.05 -0.35
C SER A 336 6.60 -9.43 1.11
N GLN A 337 5.81 -8.92 2.05
CA GLN A 337 5.94 -9.23 3.47
C GLN A 337 5.50 -10.66 3.78
N ILE A 338 4.33 -11.03 3.28
CA ILE A 338 3.75 -12.36 3.49
C ILE A 338 4.68 -13.42 2.89
N LEU A 339 5.24 -13.16 1.70
CA LEU A 339 6.24 -14.05 1.08
C LEU A 339 7.50 -14.20 1.94
N ALA A 340 8.04 -13.10 2.47
CA ALA A 340 9.24 -13.15 3.30
C ALA A 340 9.01 -13.90 4.63
N LEU A 341 7.86 -13.68 5.28
CA LEU A 341 7.46 -14.41 6.47
C LEU A 341 7.28 -15.91 6.18
N THR A 342 6.70 -16.26 5.03
CA THR A 342 6.49 -17.67 4.68
C THR A 342 7.81 -18.39 4.37
N LEU A 343 8.77 -17.70 3.73
CA LEU A 343 10.12 -18.21 3.54
C LEU A 343 10.87 -18.39 4.87
N ASP A 344 10.70 -17.47 5.83
CA ASP A 344 11.26 -17.61 7.18
C ASP A 344 10.69 -18.84 7.91
N ILE A 345 9.38 -19.08 7.81
CA ILE A 345 8.76 -20.29 8.37
C ILE A 345 9.30 -21.55 7.69
N THR A 346 9.39 -21.54 6.35
CA THR A 346 9.90 -22.69 5.60
C THR A 346 11.31 -23.06 6.07
N LEU A 347 12.20 -22.08 6.25
CA LEU A 347 13.55 -22.33 6.77
C LEU A 347 13.55 -22.92 8.18
N LYS A 348 12.70 -22.41 9.08
CA LYS A 348 12.56 -22.95 10.44
C LYS A 348 12.09 -24.40 10.43
N LEU A 349 11.15 -24.72 9.55
CA LEU A 349 10.66 -26.09 9.37
C LEU A 349 11.72 -27.00 8.75
N THR A 350 12.47 -26.54 7.75
CA THR A 350 13.60 -27.30 7.19
C THR A 350 14.67 -27.56 8.25
N TYR A 351 14.99 -26.58 9.10
CA TYR A 351 15.93 -26.77 10.21
C TYR A 351 15.42 -27.78 11.25
N LEU A 352 14.10 -27.80 11.52
CA LEU A 352 13.48 -28.82 12.36
C LEU A 352 13.62 -30.21 11.74
N GLU A 353 13.29 -30.36 10.45
CA GLU A 353 13.40 -31.61 9.72
C GLU A 353 14.85 -32.11 9.69
N GLU A 354 15.83 -31.25 9.42
CA GLU A 354 17.25 -31.58 9.47
C GLU A 354 17.69 -32.03 10.87
N THR A 355 17.17 -31.38 11.93
CA THR A 355 17.45 -31.77 13.32
C THR A 355 16.84 -33.14 13.65
N ILE A 356 15.63 -33.41 13.17
CA ILE A 356 14.97 -34.72 13.32
C ILE A 356 15.76 -35.80 12.56
N MET A 357 16.18 -35.51 11.32
CA MET A 357 16.98 -36.43 10.50
C MET A 357 18.32 -36.73 11.17
N PHE A 358 19.02 -35.72 11.69
CA PHE A 358 20.26 -35.90 12.45
C PHE A 358 20.06 -36.73 13.72
N ALA A 359 18.93 -36.54 14.42
CA ALA A 359 18.60 -37.35 15.59
C ALA A 359 18.35 -38.83 15.26
N CYS A 360 18.00 -39.14 14.00
CA CYS A 360 17.69 -40.48 13.53
C CYS A 360 18.77 -41.13 12.64
N GLU A 361 19.77 -40.37 12.19
CA GLU A 361 20.90 -40.87 11.40
C GLU A 361 21.86 -41.73 12.26
N GLU A 362 22.43 -42.78 11.67
CA GLU A 362 23.38 -43.66 12.37
C GLU A 362 24.82 -43.15 12.23
N PRO A 363 25.62 -43.10 13.31
CA PRO A 363 25.32 -43.56 14.68
C PRO A 363 24.44 -42.57 15.47
N ARG A 364 23.33 -43.07 16.04
CA ARG A 364 22.34 -42.24 16.72
C ARG A 364 22.92 -41.58 17.98
N PRO A 365 22.66 -40.28 18.21
CA PRO A 365 23.04 -39.62 19.46
C PRO A 365 22.30 -40.22 20.66
N ARG A 366 22.82 -39.97 21.88
CA ARG A 366 22.12 -40.38 23.10
C ARG A 366 20.73 -39.73 23.15
N PRO A 367 19.67 -40.45 23.59
CA PRO A 367 18.31 -39.91 23.62
C PRO A 367 18.18 -38.55 24.32
N GLU A 368 18.89 -38.36 25.43
CA GLU A 368 18.91 -37.08 26.18
C GLU A 368 19.44 -35.91 25.34
N ILE A 369 20.47 -36.15 24.53
CA ILE A 369 21.07 -35.13 23.64
C ILE A 369 20.12 -34.83 22.48
N ALA A 370 19.51 -35.87 21.89
CA ALA A 370 18.53 -35.70 20.81
C ALA A 370 17.30 -34.89 21.24
N ILE A 371 16.73 -35.21 22.41
CA ILE A 371 15.58 -34.48 22.99
C ILE A 371 15.98 -33.04 23.34
N GLY A 372 17.18 -32.85 23.90
CA GLY A 372 17.72 -31.52 24.17
C GLY A 372 17.87 -30.68 22.91
N LEU A 373 18.39 -31.26 21.82
CA LEU A 373 18.52 -30.58 20.52
C LEU A 373 17.15 -30.21 19.93
N LEU A 374 16.18 -31.12 19.98
CA LEU A 374 14.80 -30.87 19.52
C LEU A 374 14.14 -29.75 20.33
N ARG A 375 14.25 -29.80 21.67
CA ARG A 375 13.71 -28.77 22.56
C ARG A 375 14.35 -27.41 22.28
N ASN A 376 15.68 -27.35 22.20
CA ASN A 376 16.39 -26.12 21.89
C ASN A 376 16.01 -25.58 20.52
N THR A 377 15.78 -26.45 19.53
CA THR A 377 15.38 -26.05 18.17
C THR A 377 13.97 -25.45 18.17
N ILE A 378 13.02 -26.04 18.90
CA ILE A 378 11.65 -25.51 19.03
C ILE A 378 11.63 -24.23 19.88
N GLU A 379 12.48 -24.13 20.91
CA GLU A 379 12.63 -22.92 21.72
C GLU A 379 13.27 -21.78 20.91
N ASP A 380 14.27 -22.07 20.06
CA ASP A 380 14.91 -21.10 19.15
C ASP A 380 13.93 -20.55 18.09
N MET A 381 12.90 -21.33 17.76
CA MET A 381 11.78 -20.87 16.93
C MET A 381 10.84 -19.89 17.65
N GLU A 382 11.10 -19.48 18.90
CA GLU A 382 10.32 -18.57 19.78
C GLU A 382 8.85 -18.36 19.35
N ILE A 383 8.08 -19.44 19.38
CA ILE A 383 6.71 -19.43 18.89
C ILE A 383 5.84 -18.64 19.87
N ASN A 384 5.14 -17.61 19.39
CA ASN A 384 4.22 -16.85 20.25
C ASN A 384 2.89 -17.60 20.40
N TYR A 385 2.84 -18.51 21.37
CA TYR A 385 1.66 -19.33 21.65
C TYR A 385 0.44 -18.54 22.14
N SER A 386 0.63 -17.30 22.64
CA SER A 386 -0.48 -16.45 23.12
C SER A 386 -1.43 -15.98 22.01
N ARG A 387 -1.00 -16.08 20.74
CA ARG A 387 -1.77 -15.61 19.56
C ARG A 387 -2.70 -16.66 18.96
N GLY A 388 -2.99 -17.74 19.69
CA GLY A 388 -3.96 -18.77 19.28
C GLY A 388 -3.44 -20.21 19.22
N ALA A 389 -2.16 -20.43 19.54
CA ALA A 389 -1.51 -21.75 19.43
C ALA A 389 -1.36 -22.50 20.76
N ILE A 390 -2.26 -22.26 21.73
CA ILE A 390 -2.15 -22.83 23.08
C ILE A 390 -2.34 -24.36 23.06
N LYS A 391 -3.22 -24.87 22.19
CA LYS A 391 -3.49 -26.31 22.07
C LYS A 391 -2.31 -27.05 21.45
N GLU A 392 -1.71 -26.44 20.44
CA GLU A 392 -0.54 -26.91 19.71
C GLU A 392 0.67 -26.93 20.65
N LYS A 393 0.81 -25.92 21.52
CA LYS A 393 1.82 -25.94 22.59
C LYS A 393 1.68 -27.17 23.48
N MET A 394 0.48 -27.44 23.97
CA MET A 394 0.22 -28.59 24.84
C MET A 394 0.52 -29.92 24.13
N ALA A 395 0.21 -30.02 22.84
CA ALA A 395 0.50 -31.21 22.03
C ALA A 395 2.02 -31.39 21.81
N ILE A 396 2.75 -30.31 21.52
CA ILE A 396 4.21 -30.33 21.36
C ILE A 396 4.87 -30.75 22.67
N ASP A 397 4.50 -30.13 23.79
CA ASP A 397 5.06 -30.44 25.11
C ASP A 397 4.78 -31.91 25.48
N ALA A 398 3.56 -32.41 25.22
CA ALA A 398 3.21 -33.81 25.47
C ALA A 398 4.04 -34.81 24.63
N ILE A 399 4.29 -34.50 23.34
CA ILE A 399 5.14 -35.34 22.49
C ILE A 399 6.59 -35.32 23.01
N LEU A 400 7.13 -34.13 23.34
CA LEU A 400 8.50 -33.96 23.85
C LEU A 400 8.73 -34.67 25.20
N GLU A 401 7.70 -34.75 26.05
CA GLU A 401 7.78 -35.46 27.34
C GLU A 401 7.66 -36.99 27.21
N ASP A 402 6.99 -37.51 26.17
CA ASP A 402 6.86 -38.97 25.94
C ASP A 402 8.02 -39.58 25.14
N LEU A 403 8.84 -38.75 24.47
CA LEU A 403 10.03 -39.15 23.70
C LEU A 403 11.04 -40.07 24.44
N PRO A 404 11.28 -39.95 25.77
CA PRO A 404 12.15 -40.87 26.51
C PRO A 404 11.62 -42.31 26.57
N ASN A 405 10.30 -42.49 26.56
CA ASN A 405 9.64 -43.80 26.67
C ASN A 405 9.43 -44.45 25.30
N HIS A 406 9.31 -43.63 24.25
CA HIS A 406 8.94 -44.06 22.91
C HIS A 406 9.79 -43.30 21.86
N PRO A 407 10.68 -43.98 21.11
CA PRO A 407 11.62 -43.31 20.22
C PRO A 407 10.94 -42.70 18.99
N LEU A 408 11.45 -41.53 18.56
CA LEU A 408 11.01 -40.77 17.39
C LEU A 408 11.51 -41.36 16.06
N CYS A 409 12.46 -42.30 16.10
CA CYS A 409 13.08 -42.87 14.91
C CYS A 409 12.51 -44.25 14.60
N PRO A 410 12.21 -44.56 13.33
CA PRO A 410 11.58 -45.83 12.96
C PRO A 410 12.47 -47.01 13.40
N GLY A 411 11.84 -47.98 14.06
CA GLY A 411 12.47 -49.26 14.38
C GLY A 411 12.38 -50.24 13.21
N GLU A 412 13.20 -51.31 13.21
CA GLU A 412 13.23 -52.34 12.16
C GLU A 412 11.88 -53.06 11.93
N LYS A 413 10.93 -52.96 12.86
CA LYS A 413 9.61 -53.59 12.76
C LYS A 413 8.62 -52.72 11.99
N VAL A 414 7.91 -53.31 11.03
CA VAL A 414 6.88 -52.64 10.20
C VAL A 414 5.82 -51.89 11.03
N ILE A 415 5.39 -52.43 12.17
CA ILE A 415 4.41 -51.75 13.06
C ILE A 415 5.02 -50.53 13.75
N ALA A 416 6.30 -50.61 14.13
CA ALA A 416 7.02 -49.47 14.71
C ALA A 416 7.21 -48.37 13.66
N PHE A 417 7.47 -48.73 12.40
CA PHE A 417 7.58 -47.76 11.30
C PHE A 417 6.33 -46.88 11.16
N PHE A 418 5.13 -47.46 11.15
CA PHE A 418 3.87 -46.68 11.03
C PHE A 418 3.63 -45.76 12.24
N VAL A 419 3.78 -46.28 13.47
CA VAL A 419 3.55 -45.51 14.70
C VAL A 419 4.56 -44.37 14.86
N THR A 420 5.81 -44.61 14.48
CA THR A 420 6.86 -43.60 14.58
C THR A 420 6.74 -42.53 13.49
N ASN A 421 6.29 -42.90 12.29
CA ASN A 421 5.98 -41.95 11.21
C ASN A 421 4.81 -41.04 11.59
N ASP A 422 3.76 -41.55 12.24
CA ASP A 422 2.64 -40.74 12.71
C ASP A 422 3.10 -39.69 13.75
N ARG A 423 3.92 -40.09 14.74
CA ARG A 423 4.43 -39.16 15.77
C ARG A 423 5.33 -38.06 15.21
N LEU A 424 6.17 -38.38 14.23
CA LEU A 424 7.04 -37.41 13.56
C LEU A 424 6.19 -36.40 12.77
N ASN A 425 5.19 -36.89 12.03
CA ASN A 425 4.23 -36.06 11.31
C ASN A 425 3.36 -35.21 12.24
N ASP A 426 3.01 -35.71 13.43
CA ASP A 426 2.26 -34.97 14.44
C ASP A 426 3.10 -33.86 15.07
N LEU A 427 4.39 -34.12 15.36
CA LEU A 427 5.29 -33.09 15.90
C LEU A 427 5.51 -31.96 14.87
N VAL A 428 5.88 -32.31 13.64
CA VAL A 428 6.10 -31.34 12.57
C VAL A 428 4.79 -30.60 12.26
N GLY A 429 3.65 -31.29 12.24
CA GLY A 429 2.33 -30.70 12.03
C GLY A 429 1.95 -29.68 13.11
N ASN A 430 2.13 -30.00 14.39
CA ASN A 430 1.81 -29.11 15.50
C ASN A 430 2.75 -27.90 15.56
N VAL A 431 4.06 -28.09 15.34
CA VAL A 431 5.01 -26.97 15.28
C VAL A 431 4.70 -26.05 14.10
N THR A 432 4.35 -26.62 12.95
CA THR A 432 3.91 -25.87 11.76
C THR A 432 2.67 -25.03 12.09
N ALA A 433 1.61 -25.66 12.64
CA ALA A 433 0.39 -24.96 13.02
C ALA A 433 0.65 -23.83 14.02
N ALA A 434 1.51 -24.07 15.01
CA ALA A 434 1.86 -23.08 16.01
C ALA A 434 2.64 -21.89 15.42
N LEU A 435 3.57 -22.13 14.50
CA LEU A 435 4.32 -21.08 13.79
C LEU A 435 3.39 -20.18 12.99
N PHE A 436 2.47 -20.75 12.20
CA PHE A 436 1.51 -19.97 11.39
C PHE A 436 0.52 -19.18 12.26
N SER A 437 -0.03 -19.82 13.30
CA SER A 437 -0.91 -19.13 14.25
C SER A 437 -0.19 -17.98 14.96
N SER A 438 1.08 -18.16 15.33
CA SER A 438 1.88 -17.09 15.94
C SER A 438 2.08 -15.88 15.02
N MET A 439 2.14 -16.11 13.70
CA MET A 439 2.31 -15.06 12.71
C MET A 439 1.01 -14.38 12.31
N GLY A 440 -0.15 -14.96 12.64
CA GLY A 440 -1.50 -14.41 12.39
C GLY A 440 -2.18 -14.98 11.14
N ILE A 441 -1.53 -15.94 10.49
CA ILE A 441 -2.06 -16.66 9.32
C ILE A 441 -2.97 -17.77 9.86
N ILE A 442 -4.16 -17.38 10.30
CA ILE A 442 -5.16 -18.30 10.83
C ILE A 442 -6.11 -18.66 9.67
N PRO A 443 -6.21 -19.93 9.26
CA PRO A 443 -7.21 -20.33 8.30
C PRO A 443 -8.61 -20.13 8.88
N SER A 444 -9.57 -19.83 7.99
CA SER A 444 -10.93 -19.40 8.30
C SER A 444 -11.60 -20.13 9.47
N GLU A 445 -12.24 -19.32 10.32
CA GLU A 445 -12.95 -19.56 11.60
C GLU A 445 -13.86 -20.81 11.75
N GLU A 446 -14.10 -21.59 10.69
CA GLU A 446 -15.05 -22.72 10.73
C GLU A 446 -14.42 -24.09 10.95
N THR A 447 -13.08 -24.19 11.08
CA THR A 447 -12.40 -25.48 11.26
C THR A 447 -11.68 -25.53 12.60
N ASN A 448 -12.11 -26.42 13.50
CA ASN A 448 -11.39 -26.71 14.74
C ASN A 448 -10.02 -27.31 14.40
N ILE A 449 -8.98 -26.47 14.36
CA ILE A 449 -7.60 -26.80 13.94
C ILE A 449 -7.04 -28.03 14.69
N GLY A 450 -7.41 -28.20 15.96
CA GLY A 450 -6.98 -29.33 16.78
C GLY A 450 -7.54 -30.71 16.38
N GLN A 451 -8.36 -30.82 15.34
CA GLN A 451 -8.83 -32.10 14.78
C GLN A 451 -8.33 -32.37 13.35
N LEU A 452 -7.60 -31.44 12.74
CA LEU A 452 -7.07 -31.62 11.39
C LEU A 452 -5.81 -32.47 11.42
N THR A 453 -5.75 -33.48 10.55
CA THR A 453 -4.55 -34.31 10.35
C THR A 453 -3.42 -33.46 9.74
N SER A 454 -2.15 -33.79 10.03
CA SER A 454 -0.98 -33.07 9.48
C SER A 454 -0.99 -32.94 7.94
N SER A 455 -1.60 -33.91 7.25
CA SER A 455 -1.79 -33.87 5.79
C SER A 455 -2.81 -32.82 5.31
N GLN A 456 -3.86 -32.57 6.08
CA GLN A 456 -4.87 -31.54 5.79
C GLN A 456 -4.31 -30.15 6.08
N LEU A 457 -3.51 -30.01 7.14
CA LEU A 457 -2.78 -28.79 7.45
C LEU A 457 -1.79 -28.41 6.33
N LEU A 458 -1.02 -29.40 5.84
CA LEU A 458 -0.08 -29.20 4.73
C LEU A 458 -0.78 -28.81 3.41
N ARG A 459 -1.95 -29.39 3.11
CA ARG A 459 -2.73 -29.03 1.91
C ARG A 459 -3.21 -27.58 1.97
N MET A 460 -3.79 -27.19 3.09
CA MET A 460 -4.28 -25.83 3.33
C MET A 460 -3.13 -24.80 3.25
N TYR A 461 -1.95 -25.18 3.75
CA TYR A 461 -0.73 -24.39 3.62
C TYR A 461 -0.33 -24.16 2.16
N MET A 462 -0.31 -25.22 1.35
CA MET A 462 0.03 -25.14 -0.08
C MET A 462 -0.97 -24.27 -0.85
N GLU A 463 -2.25 -24.29 -0.49
CA GLU A 463 -3.28 -23.44 -1.09
C GLU A 463 -3.05 -21.96 -0.78
N LEU A 464 -2.73 -21.63 0.47
CA LEU A 464 -2.43 -20.24 0.88
C LEU A 464 -1.17 -19.71 0.19
N LEU A 465 -0.11 -20.51 0.14
CA LEU A 465 1.12 -20.16 -0.58
C LEU A 465 0.88 -19.94 -2.07
N GLY A 466 0.11 -20.84 -2.70
CA GLY A 466 -0.29 -20.71 -4.09
C GLY A 466 -1.08 -19.42 -4.34
N PHE A 467 -1.99 -19.06 -3.43
CA PHE A 467 -2.74 -17.82 -3.50
C PHE A 467 -1.82 -16.59 -3.42
N VAL A 468 -0.94 -16.51 -2.42
CA VAL A 468 -0.01 -15.38 -2.22
C VAL A 468 0.92 -15.23 -3.43
N TYR A 469 1.39 -16.35 -3.99
CA TYR A 469 2.23 -16.36 -5.20
C TYR A 469 1.52 -15.74 -6.40
N ILE A 470 0.30 -16.21 -6.73
CA ILE A 470 -0.47 -15.70 -7.86
C ILE A 470 -0.76 -14.21 -7.65
N TYR A 471 -1.23 -13.88 -6.46
CA TYR A 471 -1.52 -12.51 -6.05
C TYR A 471 -0.32 -11.58 -6.24
N PHE A 472 0.87 -11.96 -5.75
CA PHE A 472 2.07 -11.13 -5.81
C PHE A 472 2.48 -10.82 -7.26
N PHE A 473 2.54 -11.83 -8.14
CA PHE A 473 2.95 -11.63 -9.53
C PHE A 473 1.91 -10.89 -10.38
N VAL A 474 0.62 -11.11 -10.11
CA VAL A 474 -0.46 -10.33 -10.75
C VAL A 474 -0.36 -8.87 -10.36
N VAL A 475 -0.20 -8.56 -9.08
CA VAL A 475 -0.09 -7.17 -8.61
C VAL A 475 1.20 -6.52 -9.12
N ALA A 476 2.34 -7.22 -9.09
CA ALA A 476 3.61 -6.73 -9.63
C ALA A 476 3.49 -6.36 -11.13
N SER A 477 2.80 -7.19 -11.92
CA SER A 477 2.55 -6.89 -13.32
C SER A 477 1.64 -5.68 -13.53
N LEU A 478 0.62 -5.53 -12.68
CA LEU A 478 -0.29 -4.39 -12.72
C LEU A 478 0.45 -3.08 -12.47
N VAL A 479 1.37 -3.06 -11.50
CA VAL A 479 2.25 -1.90 -11.24
C VAL A 479 3.06 -1.54 -12.50
N MET A 480 3.64 -2.52 -13.19
CA MET A 480 4.39 -2.29 -14.44
C MET A 480 3.51 -1.70 -15.56
N PHE A 481 2.29 -2.20 -15.72
CA PHE A 481 1.35 -1.65 -16.70
C PHE A 481 0.88 -0.24 -16.34
N LEU A 482 0.69 0.06 -15.05
CA LEU A 482 0.34 1.39 -14.59
C LEU A 482 1.49 2.39 -14.80
N PHE A 483 2.75 1.99 -14.58
CA PHE A 483 3.90 2.83 -14.94
C PHE A 483 3.97 3.11 -16.44
N ALA A 484 3.71 2.11 -17.28
CA ALA A 484 3.62 2.31 -18.73
C ALA A 484 2.48 3.31 -19.08
N ALA A 485 1.33 3.22 -18.42
CA ALA A 485 0.21 4.14 -18.62
C ALA A 485 0.54 5.58 -18.18
N PHE A 486 1.24 5.77 -17.05
CA PHE A 486 1.73 7.09 -16.63
C PHE A 486 2.72 7.69 -17.63
N ALA A 487 3.65 6.87 -18.15
CA ALA A 487 4.61 7.30 -19.17
C ALA A 487 3.94 7.73 -20.48
N ILE A 488 2.89 7.02 -20.92
CA ILE A 488 2.08 7.42 -22.09
C ILE A 488 1.41 8.77 -21.84
N LEU A 489 0.88 8.98 -20.64
CA LEU A 489 0.11 10.18 -20.30
C LEU A 489 0.99 11.44 -20.14
N ALA A 490 2.26 11.27 -19.79
CA ALA A 490 3.23 12.35 -19.64
C ALA A 490 3.67 13.03 -20.97
N ARG A 491 3.20 12.55 -22.14
CA ARG A 491 3.29 13.20 -23.48
C ARG A 491 4.65 13.81 -23.84
N ARG A 492 5.77 13.15 -23.55
CA ARG A 492 7.05 13.42 -24.22
C ARG A 492 7.18 12.40 -25.37
N HIS A 493 6.65 12.72 -26.55
CA HIS A 493 6.74 11.83 -27.71
C HIS A 493 8.16 11.86 -28.30
N ASN A 494 9.09 11.21 -27.59
CA ASN A 494 10.42 10.91 -28.08
C ASN A 494 10.54 9.41 -28.35
N PHE A 495 11.38 9.04 -29.32
CA PHE A 495 11.69 7.65 -29.62
C PHE A 495 12.19 6.89 -28.37
N CYS A 496 13.00 7.54 -27.53
CA CYS A 496 13.51 6.97 -26.29
C CYS A 496 12.39 6.69 -25.27
N THR A 497 11.45 7.61 -25.09
CA THR A 497 10.28 7.39 -24.23
C THR A 497 9.42 6.22 -24.71
N SER A 498 9.28 6.04 -26.03
CA SER A 498 8.58 4.88 -26.61
C SER A 498 9.28 3.54 -26.30
N ILE A 499 10.62 3.53 -26.29
CA ILE A 499 11.38 2.34 -25.88
C ILE A 499 11.15 2.07 -24.40
N GLY A 500 11.22 3.07 -23.53
CA GLY A 500 10.97 2.93 -22.08
C GLY A 500 9.57 2.39 -21.77
N ILE A 501 8.54 2.82 -22.51
CA ILE A 501 7.16 2.29 -22.39
C ILE A 501 7.10 0.82 -22.83
N THR A 502 7.72 0.49 -23.97
CA THR A 502 7.70 -0.87 -24.53
C THR A 502 8.39 -1.85 -23.58
N THR A 503 9.54 -1.47 -23.01
CA THR A 503 10.27 -2.27 -22.02
C THR A 503 9.39 -2.59 -20.80
N ARG A 504 8.66 -1.61 -20.27
CA ARG A 504 7.76 -1.82 -19.12
C ARG A 504 6.62 -2.79 -19.43
N ILE A 505 6.03 -2.69 -20.64
CA ILE A 505 4.98 -3.61 -21.09
C ILE A 505 5.53 -5.04 -21.22
N ILE A 506 6.70 -5.22 -21.84
CA ILE A 506 7.35 -6.53 -22.00
C ILE A 506 7.65 -7.15 -20.63
N LEU A 507 8.24 -6.38 -19.72
CA LEU A 507 8.56 -6.85 -18.37
C LEU A 507 7.29 -7.17 -17.56
N GLY A 508 6.22 -6.40 -17.72
CA GLY A 508 4.90 -6.71 -17.15
C GLY A 508 4.35 -8.05 -17.64
N VAL A 509 4.43 -8.32 -18.95
CA VAL A 509 4.03 -9.62 -19.53
C VAL A 509 4.89 -10.76 -19.02
N LEU A 510 6.21 -10.55 -18.87
CA LEU A 510 7.11 -11.54 -18.28
C LEU A 510 6.72 -11.87 -16.83
N LEU A 511 6.37 -10.88 -16.01
CA LEU A 511 5.89 -11.11 -14.64
C LEU A 511 4.58 -11.89 -14.61
N VAL A 512 3.60 -11.58 -15.47
CA VAL A 512 2.36 -12.38 -15.57
C VAL A 512 2.67 -13.81 -15.99
N SER A 513 3.63 -14.02 -16.89
CA SER A 513 3.98 -15.36 -17.36
C SER A 513 4.47 -16.28 -16.23
N LEU A 514 5.08 -15.73 -15.17
CA LEU A 514 5.51 -16.49 -13.99
C LEU A 514 4.32 -17.11 -13.23
N VAL A 515 3.12 -16.52 -13.31
CA VAL A 515 1.89 -17.12 -12.74
C VAL A 515 1.63 -18.50 -13.34
N SER A 516 2.03 -18.75 -14.60
CA SER A 516 1.84 -20.04 -15.27
C SER A 516 2.65 -21.18 -14.63
N PHE A 517 3.66 -20.87 -13.79
CA PHE A 517 4.44 -21.89 -13.10
C PHE A 517 3.61 -22.69 -12.11
N VAL A 518 2.52 -22.13 -11.58
CA VAL A 518 1.58 -22.85 -10.69
C VAL A 518 1.01 -24.11 -11.36
N GLY A 519 0.92 -24.14 -12.70
CA GLY A 519 0.51 -25.34 -13.44
C GLY A 519 1.48 -26.53 -13.34
N LYS A 520 2.71 -26.31 -12.85
CA LYS A 520 3.73 -27.33 -12.63
C LYS A 520 4.21 -27.30 -11.18
N PHE A 521 3.60 -28.13 -10.34
CA PHE A 521 3.82 -28.15 -8.89
C PHE A 521 5.30 -28.16 -8.47
N ALA A 522 6.13 -29.03 -9.07
CA ALA A 522 7.54 -29.15 -8.70
C ALA A 522 8.33 -27.84 -8.92
N LEU A 523 8.14 -27.20 -10.08
CA LEU A 523 8.81 -25.93 -10.40
C LEU A 523 8.28 -24.78 -9.55
N ALA A 524 6.96 -24.76 -9.30
CA ALA A 524 6.36 -23.73 -8.45
C ALA A 524 6.88 -23.84 -7.01
N TYR A 525 6.97 -25.05 -6.48
CA TYR A 525 7.46 -25.31 -5.13
C TYR A 525 8.93 -24.95 -4.97
N GLU A 526 9.82 -25.39 -5.87
CA GLU A 526 11.24 -25.00 -5.83
C GLU A 526 11.45 -23.49 -5.94
N PHE A 527 10.64 -22.81 -6.76
CA PHE A 527 10.76 -21.37 -6.92
C PHE A 527 10.15 -20.60 -5.73
N MET A 528 9.07 -21.08 -5.14
CA MET A 528 8.42 -20.49 -3.96
C MET A 528 9.27 -20.60 -2.70
N THR A 529 10.03 -21.68 -2.53
CA THR A 529 10.92 -21.89 -1.38
C THR A 529 12.28 -21.21 -1.56
N SER A 530 12.63 -20.83 -2.79
CA SER A 530 13.85 -20.10 -3.09
C SER A 530 13.75 -18.61 -2.68
N PRO A 531 14.77 -18.03 -2.02
CA PRO A 531 14.84 -16.59 -1.74
C PRO A 531 14.77 -15.71 -3.00
N THR A 532 15.02 -16.27 -4.18
CA THR A 532 14.97 -15.54 -5.46
C THR A 532 13.59 -14.95 -5.75
N ILE A 533 12.51 -15.50 -5.20
CA ILE A 533 11.16 -14.97 -5.39
C ILE A 533 11.04 -13.53 -4.89
N LEU A 534 11.69 -13.20 -3.76
CA LEU A 534 11.71 -11.84 -3.22
C LEU A 534 12.47 -10.90 -4.16
N TYR A 535 13.53 -11.37 -4.81
CA TYR A 535 14.33 -10.53 -5.71
C TYR A 535 13.78 -10.46 -7.14
N ALA A 536 12.83 -11.32 -7.52
CA ALA A 536 12.30 -11.36 -8.89
C ALA A 536 11.75 -10.01 -9.35
N PHE A 537 10.96 -9.34 -8.50
CA PHE A 537 10.44 -8.01 -8.81
C PHE A 537 11.54 -6.94 -8.79
N THR A 538 12.46 -7.00 -7.82
CA THR A 538 13.64 -6.13 -7.78
C THR A 538 14.47 -6.20 -9.07
N PHE A 539 14.72 -7.40 -9.61
CA PHE A 539 15.48 -7.56 -10.85
C PHE A 539 14.77 -6.93 -12.05
N VAL A 540 13.43 -7.00 -12.08
CA VAL A 540 12.63 -6.31 -13.08
C VAL A 540 12.77 -4.80 -12.94
N LEU A 541 12.63 -4.25 -11.73
CA LEU A 541 12.81 -2.81 -11.49
C LEU A 541 14.22 -2.33 -11.85
N LEU A 542 15.25 -3.07 -11.45
CA LEU A 542 16.65 -2.80 -11.80
C LEU A 542 16.83 -2.73 -13.33
N THR A 543 16.18 -3.64 -14.07
CA THR A 543 16.23 -3.65 -15.53
C THR A 543 15.56 -2.42 -16.12
N VAL A 544 14.42 -1.99 -15.57
CA VAL A 544 13.72 -0.76 -15.99
C VAL A 544 14.60 0.46 -15.75
N SER A 545 15.10 0.65 -14.52
CA SER A 545 15.93 1.80 -14.17
C SER A 545 17.24 1.81 -14.97
N GLY A 546 17.82 0.64 -15.23
CA GLY A 546 19.00 0.51 -16.09
C GLY A 546 18.72 0.95 -17.53
N VAL A 547 17.59 0.54 -18.10
CA VAL A 547 17.16 0.94 -19.45
C VAL A 547 16.88 2.44 -19.52
N ASP A 548 16.15 3.01 -18.56
CA ASP A 548 15.84 4.44 -18.54
C ASP A 548 17.12 5.28 -18.46
N ARG A 549 18.07 4.90 -17.59
CA ARG A 549 19.35 5.61 -17.48
C ARG A 549 20.18 5.54 -18.77
N LEU A 550 20.15 4.41 -19.48
CA LEU A 550 20.79 4.28 -20.78
C LEU A 550 20.14 5.16 -21.85
N LEU A 551 18.81 5.27 -21.82
CA LEU A 551 18.04 6.14 -22.71
C LEU A 551 18.34 7.62 -22.46
N ASP A 552 18.43 8.04 -21.21
CA ASP A 552 18.77 9.43 -20.84
C ASP A 552 20.19 9.80 -21.28
N LEU A 553 21.16 8.90 -21.09
CA LEU A 553 22.53 9.08 -21.58
C LEU A 553 22.57 9.20 -23.10
N TYR A 554 21.73 8.43 -23.81
CA TYR A 554 21.63 8.49 -25.26
C TYR A 554 21.02 9.82 -25.73
N GLU A 555 19.95 10.31 -25.09
CA GLU A 555 19.36 11.62 -25.40
C GLU A 555 20.35 12.76 -25.17
N SER A 556 21.04 12.77 -24.02
CA SER A 556 22.05 13.79 -23.70
C SER A 556 23.20 13.81 -24.73
N ARG A 557 23.66 12.63 -25.19
CA ARG A 557 24.70 12.54 -26.21
C ARG A 557 24.21 13.01 -27.58
N ARG A 558 22.96 12.71 -27.94
CA ARG A 558 22.34 13.16 -29.19
C ARG A 558 22.19 14.67 -29.22
N GLU A 559 21.69 15.29 -28.15
CA GLU A 559 21.56 16.76 -28.04
C GLU A 559 22.93 17.45 -28.17
N THR A 560 23.96 16.92 -27.49
CA THR A 560 25.33 17.45 -27.59
C THR A 560 25.86 17.41 -29.03
N ASN A 561 25.64 16.30 -29.75
CA ASN A 561 26.07 16.15 -31.14
C ASN A 561 25.33 17.09 -32.10
N VAL A 562 24.03 17.33 -31.88
CA VAL A 562 23.24 18.30 -32.67
C VAL A 562 23.74 19.72 -32.43
N ASN A 563 24.00 20.10 -31.17
CA ASN A 563 24.51 21.42 -30.81
C ASN A 563 25.90 21.69 -31.43
N LEU A 564 26.78 20.68 -31.48
CA LEU A 564 28.09 20.79 -32.14
C LEU A 564 27.97 20.94 -33.66
N ALA A 565 27.02 20.23 -34.29
CA ALA A 565 26.78 20.34 -35.73
C ALA A 565 26.21 21.72 -36.13
N ASP A 566 25.32 22.29 -35.31
CA ASP A 566 24.77 23.63 -35.54
C ASP A 566 25.79 24.74 -35.27
N ALA A 567 26.67 24.58 -34.28
CA ALA A 567 27.79 25.51 -34.04
C ALA A 567 28.77 25.54 -35.23
N GLY A 568 29.06 24.38 -35.83
CA GLY A 568 29.90 24.29 -37.03
C GLY A 568 29.27 24.92 -38.28
N LYS A 569 27.94 24.93 -38.40
CA LYS A 569 27.23 25.61 -39.49
C LYS A 569 27.17 27.13 -39.34
N ARG A 570 27.03 27.65 -38.11
CA ARG A 570 27.06 29.11 -37.86
C ARG A 570 28.44 29.72 -38.08
N SER A 571 29.53 29.02 -37.77
CA SER A 571 30.87 29.54 -38.05
C SER A 571 31.20 29.61 -39.54
N GLN A 572 30.59 28.75 -40.36
CA GLN A 572 30.73 28.79 -41.83
C GLN A 572 29.86 29.86 -42.51
N SER A 573 28.75 30.29 -41.91
CA SER A 573 27.93 31.36 -42.49
C SER A 573 28.48 32.76 -42.25
N ASP A 574 29.29 32.96 -41.21
CA ASP A 574 29.92 34.26 -40.90
C ASP A 574 31.26 34.47 -41.64
N THR A 575 31.70 33.48 -42.43
CA THR A 575 32.95 33.52 -43.22
C THR A 575 32.72 33.55 -44.74
N SER A 576 31.48 33.73 -45.19
CA SER A 576 31.11 34.11 -46.56
C SER A 576 30.49 35.49 -46.58
#